data_AF-A0A920I7M9-F1
#
_entry.id   AF-A0A920I7M9-F1
#
_cell.length_a   1.000
_cell.length_b   1.000
_cell.length_c   1.000
_cell.angle_alpha   90.00
_cell.angle_beta   90.00
_cell.angle_gamma   90.00
#
_symmetry.space_group_name_H-M   'P 1'
#
loop_
_entity.id
_entity.type
_entity.pdbx_description
1 polymer ?
#
loop_
_entity_poly.entity_id
_entity_poly.type
_entity_poly.pdbx_seq_one_letter_code
_entity_poly.pdbx_strand_id
1 'polypeptide(L)'
;MRTCSALWWRDCHLVVSERNDLRKQQLPFPWPRFRRLLYRRADVLTANTTGVMESLVPLFQARHLALLPNPLPMPVVPAAVGSAGDRQGS
;
A
#
# COMPACT_ATOMS: atom_id res chain seq x y z
N MET A 1 8.40 7.35 7.56
CA MET A 1 9.84 7.36 7.91
C MET A 1 10.09 7.06 9.39
N ARG A 2 9.50 7.80 10.34
CA ARG A 2 9.71 7.59 11.79
C ARG A 2 9.47 6.14 12.25
N THR A 3 8.43 5.48 11.73
CA THR A 3 8.11 4.07 12.05
C THR A 3 9.19 3.10 11.57
N CYS A 4 9.73 3.30 10.35
CA CYS A 4 10.82 2.49 9.83
C CYS A 4 12.08 2.62 10.69
N SER A 5 12.36 3.82 11.21
CA SER A 5 13.48 4.06 12.12
C SER A 5 13.27 3.40 13.48
N ALA A 6 12.07 3.50 14.05
CA ALA A 6 11.74 2.87 15.34
C ALA A 6 11.80 1.34 15.28
N LEU A 7 11.47 0.77 14.12
CA LEU A 7 11.54 -0.67 13.91
C LEU A 7 12.92 -1.16 13.49
N TRP A 8 13.92 -0.29 13.32
CA TRP A 8 15.20 -0.64 12.67
C TRP A 8 15.91 -1.88 13.25
N TRP A 9 15.79 -2.09 14.56
CA TRP A 9 16.41 -3.20 15.29
C TRP A 9 15.43 -4.32 15.68
N ARG A 10 14.15 -4.19 15.33
CA ARG A 10 13.15 -5.21 15.66
C ARG A 10 13.11 -6.26 14.57
N ASP A 11 12.96 -7.52 14.98
CA ASP A 11 12.71 -8.62 14.06
C ASP A 11 11.21 -8.67 13.73
N CYS A 12 10.81 -7.98 12.67
CA CYS A 12 9.42 -7.87 12.25
C CYS A 12 9.33 -7.59 10.76
N HIS A 13 8.31 -8.14 10.11
CA HIS A 13 8.00 -7.82 8.72
C HIS A 13 7.47 -6.39 8.59
N LEU A 14 8.12 -5.57 7.77
CA LEU A 14 7.79 -4.18 7.54
C LEU A 14 7.28 -4.01 6.11
N VAL A 15 6.00 -3.66 5.98
CA VAL A 15 5.39 -3.28 4.71
C VAL A 15 5.25 -1.75 4.65
N VAL A 16 5.78 -1.13 3.60
CA VAL A 16 5.66 0.31 3.36
C VAL A 16 4.71 0.53 2.19
N SER A 17 3.60 1.22 2.44
CA SER A 17 2.69 1.62 1.38
C SER A 17 2.99 3.03 0.92
N GLU A 18 3.56 3.16 -0.28
CA GLU A 18 3.85 4.44 -0.90
C GLU A 18 2.69 4.86 -1.81
N ARG A 19 2.26 6.11 -1.65
CA ARG A 19 1.13 6.68 -2.39
C ARG A 19 1.51 7.92 -3.18
N ASN A 20 2.68 8.48 -2.90
CA ASN A 20 3.18 9.67 -3.55
C ASN A 20 4.32 9.32 -4.51
N ASP A 21 4.34 10.01 -5.65
CA ASP A 21 5.45 9.90 -6.59
C ASP A 21 6.70 10.53 -5.97
N LEU A 22 7.72 9.71 -5.75
CA LEU A 22 8.96 10.11 -5.13
C LEU A 22 9.76 11.13 -5.95
N ARG A 23 9.50 11.23 -7.27
CA ARG A 23 10.11 12.20 -8.19
C ARG A 23 9.57 13.62 -7.96
N LYS A 24 8.29 13.72 -7.57
CA LYS A 24 7.61 15.00 -7.29
C LYS A 24 7.72 15.41 -5.83
N GLN A 25 7.90 14.44 -4.93
CA GLN A 25 8.04 14.70 -3.51
C GLN A 25 9.46 15.19 -3.16
N GLN A 26 9.60 16.52 -3.10
CA GLN A 26 10.80 17.15 -2.56
C GLN A 26 10.79 17.08 -1.04
N LEU A 27 11.83 16.47 -0.47
CA LEU A 27 12.02 16.38 0.96
C LEU A 27 13.26 17.20 1.35
N PRO A 28 13.20 17.97 2.45
CA PRO A 28 14.37 18.72 2.90
C PRO A 28 15.51 17.78 3.26
N PHE A 29 16.75 18.24 3.10
CA PHE A 29 17.91 17.50 3.62
C PHE A 29 17.74 17.25 5.12
N PRO A 30 18.06 16.05 5.65
CA PRO A 30 18.70 14.89 5.01
C PRO A 30 17.72 13.79 4.53
N TRP A 31 16.42 14.04 4.56
CA TRP A 31 15.37 13.03 4.38
C TRP A 31 15.40 12.25 3.05
N PRO A 32 15.85 12.80 1.90
CA PRO A 32 15.99 12.01 0.67
C PRO A 32 16.95 10.81 0.81
N ARG A 33 18.00 10.95 1.63
CA ARG A 33 18.97 9.86 1.89
C ARG A 33 18.41 8.87 2.90
N PHE A 34 17.82 9.37 4.00
CA PHE A 34 17.18 8.52 4.99
C PHE A 34 16.02 7.71 4.41
N ARG A 35 15.24 8.26 3.47
CA ARG A 35 14.19 7.53 2.75
C ARG A 35 14.74 6.25 2.12
N ARG A 36 15.82 6.38 1.34
CA ARG A 36 16.48 5.24 0.68
C ARG A 36 16.93 4.20 1.69
N LEU A 37 17.56 4.62 2.79
CA LEU A 37 18.04 3.70 3.82
C LEU A 37 16.88 2.98 4.54
N LEU A 38 15.88 3.73 4.96
CA LEU A 38 14.74 3.22 5.74
C LEU A 38 13.85 2.29 4.93
N TYR A 39 13.67 2.59 3.65
CA TYR A 39 12.86 1.75 2.76
C TYR A 39 13.60 0.48 2.34
N ARG A 40 14.95 0.44 2.38
CA ARG A 40 15.70 -0.81 2.16
C ARG A 40 15.43 -1.87 3.23
N ARG A 41 15.01 -1.46 4.42
CA ARG A 41 14.61 -2.37 5.50
C ARG A 41 13.19 -2.92 5.30
N ALA A 42 12.36 -2.27 4.50
CA ALA A 42 11.02 -2.79 4.25
C ALA A 42 11.11 -4.05 3.38
N ASP A 43 10.45 -5.10 3.84
CA ASP A 43 10.34 -6.38 3.12
C ASP A 43 9.51 -6.23 1.85
N VAL A 44 8.43 -5.44 1.94
CA VAL A 44 7.53 -5.16 0.83
C VAL A 44 7.22 -3.67 0.78
N LEU A 45 7.38 -3.09 -0.40
CA LEU A 45 6.91 -1.77 -0.76
C LEU A 45 5.72 -1.92 -1.69
N THR A 46 4.58 -1.37 -1.28
CA THR A 46 3.39 -1.31 -2.12
C THR A 46 3.26 0.05 -2.77
N ALA A 47 2.87 0.07 -4.05
CA ALA A 47 2.52 1.28 -4.78
C ALA A 47 1.04 1.23 -5.17
N ASN A 48 0.33 2.34 -5.03
CA ASN A 48 -1.07 2.45 -5.45
C ASN A 48 -1.25 2.55 -6.97
N THR A 49 -0.23 3.02 -7.69
CA THR A 49 -0.28 3.31 -9.12
C THR A 49 1.04 2.94 -9.78
N THR A 50 1.00 2.65 -11.08
CA THR A 50 2.19 2.35 -11.89
C THR A 50 3.19 3.51 -11.89
N GLY A 51 2.72 4.77 -11.89
CA GLY A 51 3.60 5.95 -11.81
C GLY A 51 4.40 6.01 -10.51
N VAL A 52 3.78 5.67 -9.37
CA VAL A 52 4.50 5.55 -8.09
C VAL A 52 5.46 4.36 -8.13
N MET A 53 5.06 3.24 -8.72
CA MET A 53 5.91 2.07 -8.90
C MET A 53 7.19 2.40 -9.69
N GLU A 54 7.07 3.07 -10.83
CA GLU A 54 8.21 3.50 -11.64
C GLU A 54 9.15 4.46 -10.90
N SER A 55 8.63 5.24 -9.94
CA SER A 55 9.46 6.09 -9.08
C SER A 55 10.26 5.29 -8.04
N LEU A 56 9.80 4.08 -7.69
CA LEU A 56 10.41 3.19 -6.72
C LEU A 56 11.41 2.21 -7.33
N VAL A 57 11.18 1.73 -8.55
CA VAL A 57 12.06 0.81 -9.30
C VAL A 57 13.54 1.21 -9.29
N PRO A 58 13.94 2.48 -9.58
CA PRO A 58 15.36 2.85 -9.57
C PRO A 58 15.97 2.87 -8.15
N LEU A 59 15.15 2.84 -7.10
CA LEU A 59 15.58 2.92 -5.71
C LEU A 59 15.58 1.55 -5.00
N PHE A 60 14.81 0.58 -5.50
CA PHE A 60 14.61 -0.73 -4.88
C PHE A 60 14.63 -1.85 -5.92
N GLN A 61 15.17 -3.01 -5.54
CA GLN A 61 15.12 -4.18 -6.41
C GLN A 61 13.68 -4.68 -6.57
N ALA A 62 13.33 -5.12 -7.78
CA ALA A 62 11.96 -5.55 -8.14
C ALA A 62 11.35 -6.57 -7.17
N ARG A 63 12.16 -7.38 -6.49
CA ARG A 63 11.72 -8.40 -5.53
C ARG A 63 10.93 -7.88 -4.33
N HIS A 64 10.99 -6.58 -4.02
CA HIS A 64 10.26 -6.00 -2.88
C HIS A 64 9.10 -5.10 -3.32
N LEU A 65 8.74 -5.06 -4.60
CA LEU A 65 7.78 -4.12 -5.14
C LEU A 65 6.47 -4.81 -5.51
N ALA A 66 5.35 -4.34 -4.96
CA ALA A 66 4.02 -4.84 -5.24
C ALA A 66 3.06 -3.71 -5.64
N LEU A 67 2.32 -3.88 -6.73
CA LEU A 67 1.29 -2.92 -7.12
C LEU A 67 -0.01 -3.29 -6.39
N LEU A 68 -0.49 -2.41 -5.53
CA LEU A 68 -1.72 -2.58 -4.76
C LEU A 68 -2.64 -1.37 -4.99
N PRO A 69 -3.51 -1.42 -6.02
CA PRO A 69 -4.44 -0.33 -6.29
C PRO A 69 -5.39 -0.12 -5.11
N ASN A 70 -5.84 1.11 -4.92
CA ASN A 70 -6.82 1.40 -3.86
C ASN A 70 -8.08 0.53 -4.07
N PRO A 71 -8.61 -0.08 -3.01
CA PRO A 71 -9.84 -0.85 -3.12
C PRO A 71 -10.96 0.07 -3.60
N LEU A 72 -11.68 -0.36 -4.63
CA LEU A 72 -12.88 0.35 -5.08
C LEU A 72 -13.95 0.27 -3.99
N PRO A 73 -14.78 1.30 -3.81
CA PRO A 73 -15.92 1.21 -2.92
C PRO A 73 -16.76 0.00 -3.34
N MET A 74 -17.00 -0.92 -2.41
CA MET A 74 -17.80 -2.10 -2.71
C MET A 74 -19.19 -1.64 -3.14
N PRO A 75 -19.75 -2.18 -4.24
CA PRO A 75 -21.13 -1.91 -4.58
C PRO A 75 -21.99 -2.35 -3.40
N VAL A 76 -22.82 -1.45 -2.89
CA VAL A 76 -23.88 -1.78 -1.94
C VAL A 76 -24.85 -2.65 -2.71
N VAL A 77 -24.72 -3.97 -2.59
CA VAL A 77 -25.73 -4.91 -3.09
C VAL A 77 -26.96 -4.65 -2.24
N PRO A 78 -28.08 -4.15 -2.79
CA PRO A 78 -29.32 -4.09 -2.04
C PRO A 78 -29.58 -5.51 -1.58
N ALA A 79 -29.67 -5.72 -0.26
CA ALA A 79 -30.07 -7.00 0.29
C ALA A 79 -31.37 -7.38 -0.44
N ALA A 80 -31.31 -8.44 -1.24
CA ALA A 80 -32.50 -8.96 -1.90
C ALA A 80 -33.51 -9.14 -0.78
N VAL A 81 -34.57 -8.33 -0.81
CA VAL A 81 -35.71 -8.50 0.07
C VAL A 81 -36.18 -9.91 -0.21
N GLY A 82 -35.86 -10.82 0.71
CA GLY A 82 -36.28 -12.20 0.59
C GLY A 82 -37.79 -12.17 0.46
N SER A 83 -38.29 -12.69 -0.66
CA SER A 83 -39.69 -13.07 -0.81
C SER A 83 -39.94 -14.26 0.11
N ALA A 84 -39.93 -14.01 1.42
CA ALA A 84 -40.45 -14.89 2.45
C ALA A 84 -41.96 -14.66 2.48
N GLY A 85 -42.68 -15.27 1.54
CA GLY A 85 -44.13 -15.13 1.49
C GLY A 85 -44.77 -15.69 0.23
N ASP A 86 -44.49 -16.95 -0.13
CA ASP A 86 -45.47 -17.72 -0.91
C ASP A 86 -45.22 -19.24 -0.83
N ARG A 87 -45.36 -19.80 0.39
CA ARG A 87 -45.55 -21.24 0.61
C ARG A 87 -46.46 -21.46 1.82
N GLN A 88 -47.72 -21.06 1.69
CA GLN A 88 -48.86 -21.71 2.33
C GLN A 88 -49.72 -22.18 1.15
N GLY A 89 -49.79 -23.46 0.82
CA GLY A 89 -50.38 -24.48 1.69
C GLY A 89 -51.89 -24.44 1.49
N SER A 90 -52.38 -25.10 0.44
CA SER A 90 -53.77 -25.57 0.27
C SER A 90 -53.78 -26.69 -0.77
#